data_AF-A0A3M2LRG8-F1
#
_entry.id   AF-A0A3M2LRG8-F1
#
_cell.length_a   1.000
_cell.length_b   1.000
_cell.length_c   1.000
_cell.angle_alpha   90.00
_cell.angle_beta   90.00
_cell.angle_gamma   90.00
#
_symmetry.space_group_name_H-M   'P 1'
#
loop_
_entity.id
_entity.type
_entity.pdbx_description
1 polymer ?
#
loop_
_entity_poly.entity_id
_entity_poly.type
_entity_poly.pdbx_seq_one_letter_code
_entity_poly.pdbx_strand_id
1 'polypeptide(L)'
;MDRMQGLQAYRSAMLVVHAGAITDGTHTFKIQVSDDGTTWADAPTTDLQGPAISVAAVTGNTAYTQGYNGPARYLRAVATVTGSPATGGLYSAGFVLSGPRRSPRA
;
A
#
# COMPACT_ATOMS: atom_id res chain seq x y z
N MET A 1 7.69 -4.40 -3.93
CA MET A 1 8.43 -3.25 -4.48
C MET A 1 9.69 -3.02 -3.66
N ASP A 2 10.85 -2.91 -4.32
CA ASP A 2 12.10 -2.48 -3.69
C ASP A 2 12.15 -0.95 -3.61
N ARG A 3 12.52 -0.37 -2.45
CA ARG A 3 12.72 1.09 -2.31
C ARG A 3 14.14 1.55 -2.64
N MET A 4 15.07 0.63 -2.92
CA MET A 4 16.42 0.95 -3.37
C MET A 4 16.57 0.93 -4.90
N GLN A 5 15.47 0.99 -5.64
CA GLN A 5 15.50 1.04 -7.10
C GLN A 5 16.39 2.19 -7.58
N GLY A 6 17.26 1.90 -8.55
CA GLY A 6 18.22 2.85 -9.09
C GLY A 6 19.23 3.41 -8.08
N LEU A 7 19.50 2.70 -6.97
CA LEU A 7 20.37 3.14 -5.86
C LEU A 7 19.89 4.43 -5.17
N GLN A 8 18.60 4.78 -5.33
CA GLN A 8 18.06 6.04 -4.84
C GLN A 8 17.69 5.98 -3.35
N ALA A 9 17.46 4.80 -2.80
CA ALA A 9 17.13 4.57 -1.38
C ALA A 9 16.08 5.56 -0.84
N TYR A 10 14.87 5.48 -1.38
CA TYR A 10 13.75 6.36 -1.02
C TYR A 10 13.39 6.21 0.46
N ARG A 11 13.24 7.35 1.16
CA ARG A 11 13.00 7.39 2.60
C ARG A 11 11.56 7.08 2.98
N SER A 12 10.60 7.43 2.13
CA SER A 12 9.17 7.28 2.42
C SER A 12 8.43 6.74 1.20
N ALA A 13 7.28 6.13 1.43
CA ALA A 13 6.39 5.62 0.39
C ALA A 13 4.93 5.91 0.74
N MET A 14 4.08 6.08 -0.26
CA MET A 14 2.63 6.20 -0.09
C MET A 14 1.95 5.09 -0.87
N LEU A 15 1.21 4.23 -0.16
CA LEU A 15 0.27 3.31 -0.79
C LEU A 15 -0.90 4.12 -1.30
N VAL A 16 -1.22 3.95 -2.58
CA VAL A 16 -2.41 4.50 -3.24
C VAL A 16 -3.26 3.34 -3.71
N VAL A 17 -4.49 3.27 -3.21
CA VAL A 17 -5.49 2.29 -3.63
C VAL A 17 -6.59 3.04 -4.37
N HIS A 18 -6.71 2.78 -5.66
CA HIS A 18 -7.87 3.23 -6.44
C HIS A 18 -8.90 2.11 -6.43
N ALA A 19 -10.01 2.33 -5.74
CA ALA A 19 -11.16 1.44 -5.75
C ALA A 19 -12.12 1.85 -6.86
N GLY A 20 -12.35 0.93 -7.80
CA GLY A 20 -13.51 0.91 -8.67
C GLY A 20 -14.73 0.40 -7.91
N ALA A 21 -15.68 -0.23 -8.59
CA ALA A 21 -16.87 -0.76 -7.93
C ALA A 21 -16.51 -1.90 -6.96
N ILE A 22 -16.92 -1.76 -5.70
CA ILE A 22 -16.93 -2.83 -4.69
C ILE A 22 -18.38 -3.00 -4.27
N THR A 23 -18.94 -4.16 -4.57
CA THR A 23 -20.37 -4.44 -4.41
C THR A 23 -20.70 -5.08 -3.08
N ASP A 24 -19.75 -5.84 -2.53
CA ASP A 24 -19.89 -6.61 -1.31
C ASP A 24 -18.51 -7.01 -0.73
N GLY A 25 -18.55 -7.54 0.49
CA GLY A 25 -17.35 -7.85 1.27
C GLY A 25 -16.62 -6.60 1.76
N THR A 26 -15.82 -6.75 2.81
CA THR A 26 -14.93 -5.69 3.30
C THR A 26 -13.52 -5.96 2.81
N HIS A 27 -13.02 -5.07 1.97
CA HIS A 27 -11.70 -5.11 1.34
C HIS A 27 -10.76 -4.25 2.16
N THR A 28 -9.92 -4.90 2.95
CA THR A 28 -8.91 -4.24 3.79
C THR A 28 -7.56 -4.28 3.08
N PHE A 29 -6.90 -3.13 2.97
CA PHE A 29 -5.57 -3.02 2.37
C PHE A 29 -4.55 -2.69 3.44
N LYS A 30 -3.44 -3.45 3.46
CA LYS A 30 -2.33 -3.23 4.38
C LYS A 30 -1.00 -3.10 3.64
N ILE A 31 -0.11 -2.29 4.21
CA ILE A 31 1.30 -2.25 3.81
C ILE A 31 2.02 -3.36 4.58
N GLN A 32 2.68 -4.24 3.86
CA GLN A 32 3.59 -5.24 4.41
C GLN A 32 5.03 -4.90 4.05
N VAL A 33 5.92 -5.18 5.00
CA VAL A 33 7.34 -4.88 4.96
C VAL A 33 8.16 -6.16 4.91
N SER A 34 9.34 -6.07 4.33
CA SER A 34 10.33 -7.14 4.30
C SER A 34 11.73 -6.56 4.21
N ASP A 35 12.69 -7.21 4.87
CA ASP A 35 14.11 -6.86 4.81
C ASP A 35 14.85 -7.61 3.70
N ASP A 36 14.35 -8.79 3.31
CA ASP A 36 14.98 -9.72 2.36
C ASP A 36 14.19 -9.89 1.04
N GLY A 37 12.96 -9.40 0.98
CA GLY A 37 12.04 -9.54 -0.16
C GLY A 37 11.29 -10.88 -0.20
N THR A 38 11.47 -11.75 0.78
CA THR A 38 10.90 -13.11 0.85
C THR A 38 10.02 -13.33 2.08
N THR A 39 10.42 -12.83 3.24
CA THR A 39 9.68 -12.91 4.50
C THR A 39 8.94 -11.59 4.72
N TRP A 40 7.61 -11.66 4.91
CA TRP A 40 6.76 -10.47 4.93
C TRP A 40 5.94 -10.39 6.21
N ALA A 41 5.88 -9.20 6.80
CA ALA A 41 5.07 -8.91 7.97
C ALA A 41 4.28 -7.61 7.76
N ASP A 42 3.20 -7.42 8.52
CA ASP A 42 2.47 -6.15 8.53
C ASP A 42 3.39 -5.02 9.03
N ALA A 43 3.32 -3.85 8.37
CA ALA A 43 4.08 -2.69 8.78
C ALA A 43 3.69 -2.26 10.22
N PRO A 44 4.67 -1.91 11.09
CA PRO A 44 4.37 -1.36 12.41
C PRO A 44 3.50 -0.10 12.29
N THR A 45 2.53 0.05 13.19
CA THR A 45 1.63 1.22 13.17
C THR A 45 2.35 2.54 13.38
N THR A 46 3.49 2.54 14.08
CA THR A 46 4.37 3.72 14.26
C THR A 46 5.00 4.19 12.96
N ASP A 47 5.13 3.31 11.96
CA ASP A 47 5.72 3.63 10.67
C ASP A 47 4.65 4.10 9.66
N LEU A 48 3.37 4.02 10.03
CA LEU A 48 2.25 4.32 9.15
C LEU A 48 1.69 5.72 9.42
N GLN A 49 1.33 6.39 8.33
CA GLN A 49 0.71 7.71 8.38
C GLN A 49 -0.66 7.66 7.70
N GLY A 50 -1.67 8.18 8.38
CA GLY A 50 -3.05 8.15 7.90
C GLY A 50 -3.80 6.87 8.31
N PRO A 51 -5.11 6.83 8.02
CA PRO A 51 -5.98 5.76 8.47
C PRO A 51 -5.70 4.44 7.75
N ALA A 52 -6.06 3.33 8.41
CA ALA A 52 -6.13 2.04 7.76
C ALA A 52 -7.19 2.07 6.64
N ILE A 53 -6.90 1.43 5.52
CA ILE A 53 -7.78 1.42 4.36
C ILE A 53 -8.70 0.20 4.44
N SER A 54 -9.98 0.43 4.62
CA SER A 54 -11.02 -0.59 4.64
C SER A 54 -12.24 -0.11 3.86
N VAL A 55 -12.67 -0.89 2.88
CA VAL A 55 -13.75 -0.50 1.94
C VAL A 55 -14.77 -1.62 1.87
N ALA A 56 -16.00 -1.36 2.34
CA ALA A 56 -17.08 -2.36 2.38
C ALA A 56 -18.04 -2.26 1.18
N ALA A 57 -18.29 -1.05 0.69
CA ALA A 57 -19.06 -0.81 -0.52
C ALA A 57 -18.66 0.54 -1.10
N VAL A 58 -18.41 0.59 -2.40
CA VAL A 58 -18.18 1.84 -3.12
C VAL A 58 -18.66 1.69 -4.55
N THR A 59 -19.40 2.67 -5.05
CA THR A 59 -19.97 2.63 -6.40
C THR A 59 -18.92 2.93 -7.49
N GLY A 60 -17.75 3.48 -7.11
CA GLY A 60 -16.57 3.62 -7.97
C GLY A 60 -15.69 4.82 -7.63
N ASN A 61 -14.52 4.87 -8.27
CA ASN A 61 -13.60 6.02 -8.40
C ASN A 61 -13.14 6.69 -7.08
N THR A 62 -12.96 5.92 -6.01
CA THR A 62 -12.40 6.46 -4.76
C THR A 62 -10.94 6.09 -4.61
N ALA A 63 -10.09 7.10 -4.36
CA ALA A 63 -8.69 6.90 -4.04
C ALA A 63 -8.50 6.95 -2.51
N TYR A 64 -7.85 5.92 -1.97
CA TYR A 64 -7.43 5.84 -0.58
C TYR A 64 -5.92 5.84 -0.50
N THR A 65 -5.38 6.47 0.54
CA THR A 65 -3.93 6.64 0.68
C THR A 65 -3.47 6.37 2.09
N GLN A 66 -2.34 5.68 2.23
CA GLN A 66 -1.67 5.49 3.51
C GLN A 66 -0.16 5.64 3.32
N GLY A 67 0.46 6.49 4.13
CA GLY A 67 1.90 6.73 4.13
C GLY A 67 2.66 5.68 4.91
N TYR A 68 3.89 5.42 4.50
CA TYR A 68 4.89 4.62 5.19
C TYR A 68 6.18 5.40 5.32
N ASN A 69 6.65 5.60 6.55
CA ASN A 69 7.88 6.31 6.89
C ASN A 69 8.84 5.45 7.74
N GLY A 70 8.76 4.13 7.58
CA GLY A 70 9.63 3.19 8.29
C GLY A 70 10.92 2.83 7.52
N PRO A 71 11.78 2.00 8.14
CA PRO A 71 13.12 1.69 7.63
C PRO A 71 13.15 0.58 6.56
N ALA A 72 12.12 -0.25 6.45
CA ALA A 72 12.18 -1.48 5.67
C ALA A 72 12.47 -1.27 4.18
N ARG A 73 13.27 -2.15 3.58
CA ARG A 73 13.68 -2.00 2.17
C ARG A 73 12.56 -2.34 1.20
N TYR A 74 11.82 -3.41 1.45
CA TYR A 74 10.81 -3.92 0.53
C TYR A 74 9.42 -3.70 1.10
N LEU A 75 8.52 -3.23 0.23
CA LEU A 75 7.11 -2.99 0.54
C LEU A 75 6.20 -3.76 -0.41
N ARG A 76 5.07 -4.26 0.07
CA ARG A 76 3.96 -4.73 -0.76
C ARG A 76 2.62 -4.32 -0.17
N ALA A 77 1.61 -4.23 -1.02
CA ALA A 77 0.24 -4.10 -0.59
C ALA A 77 -0.37 -5.50 -0.51
N VAL A 78 -1.14 -5.78 0.54
CA VAL A 78 -1.97 -6.99 0.62
C VAL A 78 -3.42 -6.56 0.76
N ALA A 79 -4.28 -7.15 -0.05
CA ALA A 79 -5.73 -7.00 0.05
C ALA A 79 -6.29 -8.24 0.74
N THR A 80 -7.09 -8.05 1.79
CA THR A 80 -7.82 -9.13 2.46
C THR A 80 -9.30 -8.82 2.38
N VAL A 81 -10.06 -9.75 1.82
CA VAL A 81 -11.51 -9.63 1.69
C VAL A 81 -12.16 -10.50 2.75
N THR A 82 -13.11 -9.92 3.49
CA THR A 82 -13.91 -10.65 4.49
C THR A 82 -15.39 -10.38 4.28
N GLY A 83 -16.26 -11.20 4.88
CA GLY A 83 -17.72 -11.10 4.74
C GLY A 83 -18.31 -12.19 3.85
N SER A 84 -19.65 -12.25 3.84
CA SER A 84 -20.43 -13.15 2.99
C SER A 84 -21.73 -12.46 2.59
N PRO A 85 -21.99 -12.23 1.29
CA PRO A 85 -21.14 -12.55 0.14
C PRO A 85 -19.91 -11.61 0.00
N ALA A 86 -18.93 -12.04 -0.79
CA ALA A 86 -17.71 -11.29 -1.14
C ALA A 86 -17.37 -11.53 -2.61
N THR A 87 -18.32 -11.19 -3.48
CA THR A 87 -18.42 -11.61 -4.88
C THR A 87 -17.64 -10.70 -5.83
N GLY A 88 -17.39 -9.43 -5.47
CA GLY A 88 -16.75 -8.52 -6.42
C GLY A 88 -16.15 -7.24 -5.87
N GLY A 89 -14.97 -6.90 -6.39
CA GLY A 89 -14.31 -5.62 -6.20
C GLY A 89 -13.24 -5.39 -7.25
N LEU A 90 -13.28 -4.24 -7.93
CA LEU A 90 -12.21 -3.80 -8.82
C LEU A 90 -11.36 -2.76 -8.09
N TYR A 91 -10.05 -2.99 -8.02
CA TYR A 91 -9.12 -2.03 -7.43
C TYR A 91 -7.71 -2.20 -7.99
N SER A 92 -6.95 -1.11 -7.95
CA SER A 92 -5.50 -1.13 -8.19
C SER A 92 -4.78 -0.58 -6.96
N ALA A 93 -3.68 -1.21 -6.57
CA ALA A 93 -2.82 -0.76 -5.47
C ALA A 93 -1.41 -0.51 -5.99
N GLY A 94 -0.88 0.68 -5.74
CA GLY A 94 0.46 1.09 -6.16
C GLY A 94 1.16 1.92 -5.09
N PHE A 95 2.49 1.98 -5.15
CA PHE A 95 3.29 2.81 -4.26
C PHE A 95 3.89 3.99 -5.01
N VAL A 96 3.75 5.18 -4.41
CA VAL A 96 4.49 6.38 -4.80
C VAL A 96 5.67 6.54 -3.86
N LEU A 97 6.90 6.63 -4.38
CA LEU A 97 8.12 6.77 -3.58
C LEU A 97 8.55 8.23 -3.48
N SER A 98 9.02 8.64 -2.29
CA SER A 98 9.45 10.02 -2.01
C SER A 98 10.73 10.07 -1.17
N GLY A 99 11.41 11.23 -1.25
CA GLY A 99 12.66 11.50 -0.55
C GLY A 99 13.82 10.59 -0.97
N PRO A 100 14.19 10.54 -2.27
CA PRO A 100 15.37 9.78 -2.68
C PRO A 100 16.63 10.38 -2.06
N ARG A 101 17.58 9.53 -1.62
CA ARG A 101 18.91 9.96 -1.15
C ARG A 101 19.77 10.51 -2.27
N ARG A 102 19.54 10.10 -3.51
CA ARG A 102 20.16 10.65 -4.71
C ARG A 102 19.04 11.23 -5.58
N SER A 103 19.09 12.53 -5.85
CA SER A 103 18.12 13.14 -6.77
C SER A 103 18.31 12.56 -8.18
N PRO A 104 17.25 12.42 -8.99
CA PRO A 104 17.40 12.24 -10.43
C PRO A 104 18.35 13.32 -10.97
N ARG A 105 19.29 12.90 -11.82
CA ARG A 105 20.19 13.83 -12.51
C ARG A 105 19.34 14.61 -13.51
N ALA A 106 19.43 15.94 -13.47
CA ALA A 106 18.77 16.83 -14.42
C ALA A 106 19.29 16.61 -15.85
#